data_AF-A0A950ID04-F1
#
_entry.id   AF-A0A950ID04-F1
#
_cell.length_a   1.000
_cell.length_b   1.000
_cell.length_c   1.000
_cell.angle_alpha   90.00
_cell.angle_beta   90.00
_cell.angle_gamma   90.00
#
_symmetry.space_group_name_H-M   'P 1'
#
loop_
_entity.id
_entity.type
_entity.pdbx_description
1 polymer ?
#
loop_
_entity_poly.entity_id
_entity_poly.type
_entity_poly.pdbx_seq_one_letter_code
_entity_poly.pdbx_strand_id
1 'polypeptide(L)' 'TPTPTPSPTPTATPTPACFTASNYAHVQAGRAHDSLGYALANGSNQNMGLDNVFYQTTLKQIGPNYYVIGCP' A
#
# COMPACT_ATOMS: atom_id res chain seq x y z
N THR A 1 -30.75 20.98 -28.55
CA THR A 1 -29.40 20.38 -28.51
C THR A 1 -29.27 19.54 -27.27
N PRO A 2 -29.05 18.21 -27.34
CA PRO A 2 -28.75 17.42 -26.14
C PRO A 2 -27.29 17.64 -25.71
N THR A 3 -27.09 17.94 -24.43
CA THR A 3 -25.78 18.08 -23.77
C THR A 3 -25.15 16.70 -23.57
N PRO A 4 -23.84 16.49 -23.83
CA PRO A 4 -23.19 15.23 -23.53
C PRO A 4 -23.00 15.06 -22.01
N THR A 5 -23.52 13.95 -21.46
CA THR A 5 -23.28 13.52 -20.08
C THR A 5 -21.83 13.05 -19.93
N PRO A 6 -21.08 13.45 -18.87
CA PRO A 6 -19.74 12.93 -18.64
C PRO A 6 -19.78 11.42 -18.37
N SER A 7 -18.94 10.68 -19.09
CA SER A 7 -18.74 9.24 -18.86
C SER A 7 -17.90 9.04 -17.59
N PRO A 8 -18.25 8.08 -16.71
CA PRO A 8 -17.43 7.79 -15.54
C PRO A 8 -16.03 7.31 -15.96
N THR A 9 -14.99 7.98 -15.47
CA THR A 9 -13.61 7.49 -15.60
C THR A 9 -13.52 6.14 -14.87
N PRO A 10 -13.04 5.07 -15.51
CA PRO A 10 -12.83 3.81 -14.82
C PRO A 10 -11.82 4.03 -13.70
N THR A 11 -12.27 3.91 -12.45
CA THR A 11 -11.38 3.80 -11.30
C THR A 11 -10.53 2.55 -11.53
N ALA A 12 -9.22 2.73 -11.70
CA ALA A 12 -8.31 1.61 -11.84
C ALA A 12 -8.47 0.71 -10.61
N THR A 13 -9.02 -0.49 -10.81
CA THR A 13 -8.98 -1.53 -9.79
C THR A 13 -7.51 -1.77 -9.50
N PRO A 14 -7.04 -1.61 -8.24
CA PRO A 14 -5.67 -1.92 -7.92
C PRO A 14 -5.46 -3.40 -8.20
N THR A 15 -4.76 -3.72 -9.29
CA THR A 15 -4.25 -5.06 -9.53
C THR A 15 -3.47 -5.46 -8.27
N PRO A 16 -3.70 -6.66 -7.69
CA PRO A 16 -2.99 -7.08 -6.50
C PRO A 16 -1.49 -7.11 -6.80
N ALA A 17 -0.82 -6.04 -6.40
CA ALA A 17 0.58 -5.81 -6.66
C ALA A 17 1.36 -6.13 -5.40
N CYS A 18 2.46 -6.86 -5.61
CA CYS A 18 3.43 -7.10 -4.57
C CYS A 18 4.52 -6.03 -4.67
N PHE A 19 4.75 -5.36 -3.56
CA PHE A 19 5.76 -4.32 -3.42
C PHE A 19 6.80 -4.84 -2.44
N THR A 20 8.02 -5.04 -2.92
CA THR A 20 9.17 -5.32 -2.05
C THR A 20 9.96 -4.04 -1.94
N ALA A 21 10.06 -3.47 -0.74
CA ALA A 21 10.87 -2.29 -0.48
C ALA A 21 11.31 -2.24 0.98
N SER A 22 12.15 -1.27 1.33
CA SER A 22 12.43 -0.97 2.73
C SER A 22 11.18 -0.46 3.45
N ASN A 23 11.10 -0.71 4.76
CA ASN A 23 10.00 -0.25 5.60
C ASN A 23 9.75 1.26 5.44
N TYR A 24 10.83 2.05 5.44
CA TYR A 24 10.75 3.49 5.18
C TYR A 24 10.17 3.84 3.79
N ALA A 25 10.55 3.08 2.77
CA ALA A 25 10.03 3.26 1.42
C ALA A 25 8.56 2.82 1.28
N HIS A 26 8.06 1.94 2.16
CA HIS A 26 6.65 1.63 2.25
C HIS A 26 5.85 2.78 2.88
N VAL A 27 6.37 3.39 3.93
CA VAL A 27 5.74 4.55 4.58
C VAL A 27 5.68 5.73 3.61
N GLN A 28 6.79 6.09 2.98
CA GLN A 28 6.85 7.18 2.00
C GLN A 28 5.91 6.97 0.80
N ALA A 29 5.70 5.71 0.40
CA ALA A 29 4.79 5.37 -0.69
C ALA A 29 3.32 5.21 -0.26
N GLY A 30 2.99 5.46 1.02
CA GLY A 30 1.62 5.31 1.54
C GLY A 30 1.15 3.86 1.68
N ARG A 31 2.06 2.88 1.67
CA ARG A 31 1.75 1.45 1.85
C ARG A 31 1.80 1.01 3.31
N ALA A 32 2.55 1.72 4.15
CA ALA A 32 2.68 1.51 5.58
C ALA A 32 2.58 2.84 6.34
N HIS A 33 2.52 2.78 7.67
CA HIS A 33 2.62 3.94 8.57
C HIS A 33 3.55 3.64 9.74
N ASP A 34 4.18 4.69 10.26
CA ASP A 34 5.05 4.58 11.42
C ASP A 34 4.27 4.64 12.72
N SER A 35 4.57 3.70 13.62
CA SER A 35 4.09 3.70 14.99
C SER A 35 5.21 3.29 15.93
N LEU A 36 5.60 4.19 16.84
CA LEU A 36 6.61 3.94 17.87
C LEU A 36 7.96 3.42 17.33
N GLY A 37 8.34 3.82 16.11
CA GLY A 37 9.60 3.39 15.44
C GLY A 37 9.49 2.09 14.63
N TYR A 38 8.29 1.52 14.51
CA TYR A 38 8.00 0.37 13.65
C TYR A 38 7.13 0.78 12.48
N ALA A 39 7.31 0.12 11.34
CA ALA A 39 6.41 0.24 10.21
C ALA A 39 5.28 -0.78 10.32
N LEU A 40 4.04 -0.33 10.17
CA LEU A 40 2.85 -1.18 10.13
C LEU A 40 2.17 -1.06 8.76
N ALA A 41 1.78 -2.20 8.19
CA ALA A 41 1.10 -2.23 6.91
C ALA A 41 -0.27 -1.52 7.00
N ASN A 42 -0.56 -0.65 6.03
CA ASN A 42 -1.84 0.08 6.03
C ASN A 42 -3.00 -0.91 5.81
N GLY A 43 -4.08 -0.72 6.58
CA GLY A 43 -5.26 -1.57 6.57
C GLY A 43 -5.16 -2.80 7.48
N SER A 44 -4.09 -3.61 7.36
CA SER A 44 -3.94 -4.83 8.17
C SER A 44 -3.25 -4.62 9.52
N ASN A 45 -2.54 -3.50 9.70
CA ASN A 45 -1.71 -3.20 10.88
C ASN A 45 -0.69 -4.30 11.21
N GLN A 46 -0.27 -5.08 10.22
CA GLN A 46 0.77 -6.08 10.42
C GLN A 46 2.11 -5.38 10.62
N ASN A 47 2.80 -5.74 11.70
CA ASN A 47 4.08 -5.14 12.05
C ASN A 47 5.19 -5.66 11.13
N MET A 48 5.75 -4.77 10.31
CA MET A 48 6.78 -5.06 9.31
C MET A 48 8.20 -5.02 9.91
N GLY A 49 8.33 -4.64 11.17
CA GLY A 49 9.61 -4.43 11.84
C GLY A 49 9.97 -2.94 11.90
N LEU A 50 11.24 -2.65 12.18
CA LEU A 50 11.71 -1.27 12.38
C LEU A 50 11.51 -0.43 11.12
N ASP A 51 11.06 0.81 11.30
CA ASP A 51 10.98 1.75 10.18
C ASP A 51 12.37 2.29 9.81
N ASN A 52 13.05 1.62 8.88
CA ASN A 52 14.30 2.10 8.34
C ASN A 52 14.52 1.59 6.90
N VAL A 53 15.65 1.98 6.31
CA VAL A 53 16.05 1.59 4.96
C VAL A 53 16.70 0.19 4.89
N PHE A 54 17.13 -0.37 6.02
CA PHE A 54 17.83 -1.66 6.09
C PHE A 54 16.87 -2.86 6.18
N TYR A 55 15.74 -2.69 6.86
CA TYR A 55 14.68 -3.67 6.94
C TYR A 55 13.81 -3.56 5.71
N GLN A 56 13.76 -4.65 4.95
CA GLN A 56 12.85 -4.78 3.81
C GLN A 56 11.75 -5.77 4.11
N THR A 57 10.57 -5.46 3.63
CA THR A 57 9.41 -6.34 3.69
C THR A 57 8.70 -6.34 2.36
N THR A 58 7.94 -7.40 2.13
CA THR A 58 7.10 -7.51 0.94
C THR A 58 5.66 -7.27 1.38
N LEU A 59 5.02 -6.28 0.78
CA LEU A 59 3.60 -5.99 0.97
C LEU A 59 2.80 -6.36 -0.26
N LYS A 60 1.74 -7.14 -0.09
CA LYS A 60 0.73 -7.39 -1.11
C LYS A 60 -0.46 -6.49 -0.88
N GLN A 61 -0.80 -5.71 -1.90
CA GLN A 61 -2.05 -4.96 -1.91
C GLN A 61 -3.21 -5.92 -2.19
N ILE A 62 -4.14 -6.05 -1.24
CA ILE A 62 -5.36 -6.86 -1.41
C ILE A 62 -6.63 -6.02 -1.49
N GLY A 63 -6.50 -4.69 -1.35
CA GLY A 63 -7.59 -3.73 -1.53
C GLY A 63 -7.08 -2.29 -1.50
N PRO A 64 -7.98 -1.30 -1.68
CA PRO A 64 -7.63 0.12 -1.52
C PRO A 64 -7.09 0.38 -0.11
N ASN A 65 -5.86 0.88 -0.01
CA ASN A 65 -5.15 1.11 1.26
C ASN A 65 -5.08 -0.11 2.21
N TYR A 66 -5.22 -1.33 1.68
CA TYR A 66 -5.11 -2.56 2.45
C TYR A 66 -3.95 -3.41 1.94
N TYR A 67 -2.92 -3.51 2.77
CA TYR A 67 -1.69 -4.23 2.50
C TYR A 67 -1.48 -5.32 3.54
N VAL A 68 -1.02 -6.49 3.10
CA VAL A 68 -0.63 -7.58 3.98
C VAL A 68 0.82 -7.97 3.74
N ILE A 69 1.50 -8.43 4.78
CA ILE A 69 2.87 -8.94 4.67
C ILE A 69 2.83 -10.26 3.90
N GLY A 70 3.71 -10.34 2.90
CA GLY A 70 3.88 -11.51 2.03
C GLY A 70 3.31 -11.29 0.63
N CYS A 71 3.95 -11.93 -0.34
CA CYS A 71 3.44 -12.09 -1.70
C CYS A 71 3.34 -13.60 -1.96
N PRO A 72 2.23 -14.11 -2.54
CA PRO A 72 2.19 -15.50 -3.00
C PRO A 72 3.20 -15.77 -4.12
#